data_AF-A0A6V8CHF3-F1
#
_entry.id   AF-A0A6V8CHF3-F1
#
_cell.length_a   1.000
_cell.length_b   1.000
_cell.length_c   1.000
_cell.angle_alpha   90.00
_cell.angle_beta   90.00
_cell.angle_gamma   90.00
#
_symmetry.space_group_name_H-M   'P 1'
#
loop_
_entity.id
_entity.type
_entity.pdbx_description
1 polymer ?
#
loop_
_entity_poly.entity_id
_entity_poly.type
_entity_poly.pdbx_seq_one_letter_code
_entity_poly.pdbx_strand_id
1 'polypeptide(L)'
;MCGRLVNHQLKLIHEWCFRQYGEEPIEAVFWTQDEDFIQVFLRLSQQVLIMDFIHSNGELNEPKYLSIHVESWMPGSIQTRRLPNGTIRFKHRVKEIFLLAKNDSPETAQALLEEWLMEMRGDLVKPREKSRRLADIKRLKDRITQLIKQAELNSVSEMLIEAEYNLEMASKLLSGQHHSDS
;
A
#
# COMPACT_ATOMS: atom_id res chain seq x y z
N MET A 1 14.07 -10.67 -26.40
CA MET A 1 12.79 -10.85 -25.67
C MET A 1 12.85 -10.46 -24.19
N CYS A 2 14.00 -10.04 -23.64
CA CYS A 2 14.20 -9.88 -22.19
C CYS A 2 13.45 -8.69 -21.53
N GLY A 3 13.24 -7.57 -22.25
CA GLY A 3 12.68 -6.35 -21.64
C GLY A 3 11.18 -6.35 -21.35
N ARG A 4 10.37 -7.15 -22.06
CA ARG A 4 8.90 -7.19 -21.82
C ARG A 4 8.53 -7.94 -20.55
N LEU A 5 9.26 -9.01 -20.23
CA LEU A 5 8.99 -9.86 -19.07
C LEU A 5 9.29 -9.09 -17.76
N VAL A 6 10.43 -8.39 -17.72
CA VAL A 6 10.85 -7.57 -16.58
C VAL A 6 9.84 -6.46 -16.28
N ASN A 7 9.35 -5.77 -17.32
CA ASN A 7 8.35 -4.70 -17.16
C ASN A 7 7.01 -5.21 -16.61
N HIS A 8 6.58 -6.41 -17.04
CA HIS A 8 5.35 -7.00 -16.54
C HIS A 8 5.46 -7.39 -15.06
N GLN A 9 6.58 -8.02 -14.68
CA GLN A 9 6.84 -8.42 -13.30
C GLN A 9 6.96 -7.22 -12.35
N LEU A 10 7.65 -6.16 -12.77
CA LEU A 10 7.73 -4.93 -11.98
C LEU A 10 6.35 -4.31 -11.76
N LYS A 11 5.49 -4.29 -12.80
CA LYS A 11 4.12 -3.80 -12.68
C LYS A 11 3.32 -4.59 -11.64
N LEU A 12 3.44 -5.91 -11.64
CA LEU A 12 2.77 -6.78 -10.68
C LEU A 12 3.25 -6.53 -9.24
N ILE A 13 4.56 -6.31 -9.06
CA ILE A 13 5.14 -5.94 -7.76
C ILE A 13 4.58 -4.58 -7.29
N HIS A 14 4.50 -3.58 -8.17
CA HIS A 14 3.94 -2.27 -7.85
C HIS A 14 2.47 -2.38 -7.45
N GLU A 15 1.65 -3.12 -8.21
CA GLU A 15 0.23 -3.35 -7.89
C GLU A 15 0.06 -4.03 -6.54
N TRP A 16 0.90 -5.02 -6.22
CA TRP A 16 0.88 -5.69 -4.93
C TRP A 16 1.28 -4.72 -3.79
N CYS A 17 2.37 -3.97 -3.94
CA CYS A 17 2.81 -2.99 -2.95
C CYS A 17 1.77 -1.90 -2.70
N PHE A 18 1.16 -1.37 -3.76
CA PHE A 18 0.12 -0.36 -3.64
C PHE A 18 -1.11 -0.91 -2.92
N ARG A 19 -1.51 -2.16 -3.21
CA ARG A 19 -2.63 -2.81 -2.53
C ARG A 19 -2.36 -3.04 -1.04
N GLN A 20 -1.16 -3.47 -0.67
CA GLN A 20 -0.82 -3.85 0.71
C GLN A 20 -0.41 -2.66 1.59
N TYR A 21 0.33 -1.70 1.02
CA TYR A 21 0.95 -0.61 1.76
C TYR A 21 0.46 0.78 1.35
N GLY A 22 -0.31 0.89 0.26
CA GLY A 22 -0.78 2.19 -0.24
C GLY A 22 0.30 3.04 -0.90
N GLU A 23 1.44 2.44 -1.24
CA GLU A 23 2.58 3.11 -1.88
C GLU A 23 3.29 2.15 -2.86
N GLU A 24 3.98 2.74 -3.84
CA GLU A 24 4.86 2.02 -4.77
C GLU A 24 6.30 1.95 -4.20
N PRO A 25 7.10 0.94 -4.57
CA PRO A 25 8.49 0.88 -4.19
C PRO A 25 9.27 2.08 -4.74
N ILE A 26 10.06 2.71 -3.85
CA ILE A 26 11.01 3.77 -4.21
C ILE A 26 12.16 3.14 -5.01
N GLU A 27 12.62 1.97 -4.56
CA GLU A 27 13.61 1.16 -5.25
C GLU A 27 13.23 -0.31 -5.22
N ALA A 28 13.59 -1.03 -6.29
CA ALA A 28 13.40 -2.47 -6.42
C ALA A 28 14.68 -3.10 -6.98
N VAL A 29 15.23 -4.07 -6.26
CA VAL A 29 16.42 -4.82 -6.66
C VAL A 29 16.04 -6.29 -6.77
N PHE A 30 16.05 -6.81 -8.00
CA PHE A 30 15.81 -8.22 -8.24
C PHE A 30 17.00 -9.04 -7.72
N TRP A 31 16.71 -9.92 -6.76
CA TRP A 31 17.68 -10.85 -6.21
C TRP A 31 17.83 -12.07 -7.11
N THR A 32 16.72 -12.64 -7.56
CA THR A 32 16.72 -13.73 -8.53
C THR A 32 15.41 -13.67 -9.31
N GLN A 33 15.52 -13.88 -10.62
CA GLN A 33 14.39 -13.92 -11.51
C GLN A 33 14.44 -15.23 -12.29
N ASP A 34 13.32 -15.93 -12.32
CA ASP A 34 13.10 -17.14 -13.09
C ASP A 34 11.68 -17.12 -13.69
N GLU A 35 11.33 -18.13 -14.48
CA GLU A 35 9.99 -18.23 -15.07
C GLU A 35 8.93 -18.50 -14.00
N ASP A 36 9.28 -19.30 -12.98
CA ASP A 36 8.34 -19.75 -11.94
C ASP A 36 8.37 -18.90 -10.66
N PHE A 37 9.40 -18.08 -10.46
CA PHE A 37 9.52 -17.30 -9.23
C PHE A 37 10.34 -16.01 -9.41
N ILE A 38 10.08 -15.07 -8.52
CA ILE A 38 10.76 -13.77 -8.47
C ILE A 38 11.10 -13.49 -7.01
N GLN A 39 12.38 -13.27 -6.75
CA GLN A 39 12.90 -12.84 -5.47
C GLN A 39 13.41 -11.42 -5.61
N VAL A 40 12.95 -10.53 -4.73
CA VAL A 40 13.19 -9.09 -4.87
C VAL A 40 13.32 -8.43 -3.51
N PHE A 41 14.21 -7.45 -3.42
CA PHE A 41 14.29 -6.50 -2.32
C PHE A 41 13.61 -5.20 -2.74
N LEU A 42 12.74 -4.67 -1.87
CA LEU A 42 12.03 -3.44 -2.13
C LEU A 42 12.30 -2.42 -1.03
N ARG A 43 12.53 -1.17 -1.42
CA ARG A 43 12.58 -0.03 -0.51
C ARG A 43 11.25 0.73 -0.59
N LEU A 44 10.56 0.81 0.53
CA LEU A 44 9.39 1.68 0.71
C LEU A 44 9.79 2.92 1.51
N SER A 45 8.84 3.81 1.81
CA SER A 45 9.14 5.06 2.51
C SER A 45 9.65 4.87 3.95
N GLN A 46 9.23 3.79 4.63
CA GLN A 46 9.53 3.55 6.05
C GLN A 46 9.95 2.11 6.37
N GLN A 47 10.17 1.29 5.35
CA GLN A 47 10.53 -0.11 5.53
C GLN A 47 11.22 -0.67 4.30
N VAL A 48 11.97 -1.75 4.50
CA VAL A 48 12.42 -2.62 3.41
C VAL A 48 11.64 -3.92 3.44
N LEU A 49 11.41 -4.49 2.26
CA LEU A 49 10.80 -5.80 2.08
C LEU A 49 11.79 -6.74 1.41
N ILE A 50 11.84 -7.96 1.91
CA ILE A 50 12.48 -9.10 1.23
C ILE A 50 11.36 -10.04 0.81
N MET A 51 11.24 -10.30 -0.48
CA MET A 51 10.09 -11.00 -1.04
C MET A 51 10.47 -12.21 -1.88
N ASP A 52 9.61 -13.22 -1.82
CA ASP A 52 9.64 -14.44 -2.63
C ASP A 52 8.25 -14.64 -3.24
N PHE A 53 8.12 -14.26 -4.50
CA PHE A 53 6.93 -14.46 -5.31
C PHE A 53 7.04 -15.78 -6.06
N ILE A 54 6.10 -16.69 -5.83
CA ILE A 54 5.98 -17.91 -6.61
C ILE A 54 4.84 -17.71 -7.61
N HIS A 55 5.17 -17.77 -8.90
CA HIS A 55 4.18 -17.88 -9.95
C HIS A 55 3.77 -19.34 -10.09
N SER A 56 2.47 -19.60 -10.09
CA SER A 56 1.94 -20.87 -10.56
C SER A 56 0.88 -20.59 -11.61
N ASN A 57 1.03 -21.12 -12.81
CA ASN A 57 0.01 -21.07 -13.87
C ASN A 57 -0.50 -19.66 -14.23
N GLY A 58 0.36 -18.64 -14.18
CA GLY A 58 -0.01 -17.27 -14.59
C GLY A 58 -0.78 -16.46 -13.54
N GLU A 59 -0.99 -17.00 -12.34
CA GLU A 59 -1.50 -16.24 -11.19
C GLU A 59 -0.40 -16.04 -10.15
N LEU A 60 -0.34 -14.81 -9.61
CA LEU A 60 0.53 -14.47 -8.50
C LEU A 60 -0.09 -14.95 -7.21
N ASN A 61 0.47 -16.01 -6.63
CA ASN A 61 0.16 -16.38 -5.27
C ASN A 61 0.59 -15.28 -4.31
N GLU A 62 -0.05 -15.26 -3.13
CA GLU A 62 0.33 -14.35 -2.06
C GLU A 62 1.80 -14.59 -1.68
N PRO A 63 2.68 -13.58 -1.80
CA PRO A 63 4.11 -13.78 -1.66
C PRO A 63 4.48 -14.06 -0.22
N LYS A 64 5.56 -14.83 -0.03
CA LYS A 64 6.24 -14.84 1.26
C LYS A 64 7.11 -13.59 1.34
N TYR A 65 7.04 -12.89 2.47
CA TYR A 65 7.85 -11.69 2.64
C TYR A 65 8.30 -11.48 4.08
N LEU A 66 9.44 -10.81 4.22
CA LEU A 66 9.96 -10.28 5.47
C LEU A 66 9.97 -8.75 5.37
N SER A 67 9.15 -8.09 6.18
CA SER A 67 9.14 -6.63 6.34
C SER A 67 10.01 -6.22 7.53
N ILE A 68 10.82 -5.17 7.32
CA ILE A 68 11.67 -4.56 8.33
C ILE A 68 11.41 -3.05 8.33
N HIS A 69 10.69 -2.58 9.35
CA HIS A 69 10.45 -1.16 9.56
C HIS A 69 11.69 -0.47 10.13
N VAL A 70 12.01 0.71 9.60
CA VAL A 70 13.15 1.53 10.03
C VAL A 70 13.12 1.87 11.53
N GLU A 71 11.93 2.06 12.10
CA GLU A 71 11.72 2.32 13.53
C GLU A 71 12.06 1.10 14.41
N SER A 72 11.91 -0.11 13.86
CA SER A 72 12.15 -1.37 14.56
C SER A 72 13.56 -1.93 14.35
N TRP A 73 14.28 -1.40 13.36
CA TRP A 73 15.61 -1.85 12.98
C TRP A 73 16.68 -1.28 13.91
N MET A 74 17.74 -2.04 14.14
CA MET A 74 19.00 -1.54 14.73
C MET A 74 20.16 -1.88 13.78
N PRO A 75 21.22 -1.05 13.70
CA PRO A 75 22.33 -1.34 12.81
C PRO A 75 22.93 -2.72 13.11
N GLY A 76 23.09 -3.55 12.07
CA GLY A 76 23.57 -4.93 12.17
C GLY A 76 22.53 -5.92 12.73
N SER A 77 21.27 -5.53 12.88
CA SER A 77 20.21 -6.44 13.35
C SER A 77 19.69 -7.38 12.26
N ILE A 78 20.00 -7.13 10.99
CA ILE A 78 19.73 -8.07 9.90
C ILE A 78 20.85 -9.12 9.88
N GLN A 79 20.46 -10.37 10.00
CA GLN A 79 21.37 -11.50 9.95
C GLN A 79 21.16 -12.27 8.67
N THR A 80 22.23 -12.46 7.89
CA THR A 80 22.22 -13.32 6.72
C THR A 80 23.12 -14.54 6.93
N ARG A 81 22.71 -15.69 6.40
CA ARG A 81 23.53 -16.91 6.44
C ARG A 81 23.22 -17.80 5.26
N ARG A 82 24.26 -18.18 4.51
CA ARG A 82 24.16 -19.23 3.50
C ARG A 82 24.02 -20.59 4.18
N LEU A 83 23.05 -21.37 3.73
CA LEU A 83 22.77 -22.72 4.18
C LEU A 83 23.41 -23.76 3.25
N PRO A 84 23.63 -25.00 3.73
CA PRO A 84 24.25 -26.07 2.92
C PRO A 84 23.48 -26.43 1.64
N ASN A 85 22.16 -26.19 1.62
CA ASN A 85 21.30 -26.43 0.47
C ASN A 85 21.38 -25.32 -0.61
N GLY A 86 22.29 -24.35 -0.46
CA GLY A 86 22.44 -23.24 -1.42
C GLY A 86 21.42 -22.12 -1.28
N THR A 87 20.59 -22.11 -0.22
CA THR A 87 19.73 -20.95 0.09
C THR A 87 20.43 -19.97 1.04
N ILE A 88 19.99 -18.72 1.04
CA ILE A 88 20.37 -17.71 2.02
C ILE A 88 19.18 -17.47 2.94
N ARG A 89 19.40 -17.66 4.24
CA ARG A 89 18.45 -17.25 5.26
C ARG A 89 18.67 -15.78 5.60
N PHE A 90 17.62 -14.99 5.47
CA PHE A 90 17.53 -13.63 6.00
C PHE A 90 16.70 -13.67 7.28
N LYS A 91 17.22 -13.07 8.35
CA LYS A 91 16.56 -13.03 9.65
C LYS A 91 16.59 -11.62 10.23
N HIS A 92 15.46 -11.20 10.77
CA HIS A 92 15.35 -10.01 11.59
C HIS A 92 14.42 -10.30 12.77
N ARG A 93 14.95 -10.17 13.99
CA ARG A 93 14.26 -10.57 15.23
C ARG A 93 13.82 -12.05 15.17
N VAL A 94 12.52 -12.30 15.27
CA VAL A 94 11.91 -13.65 15.23
C VAL A 94 11.47 -14.08 13.83
N LYS A 95 11.50 -13.16 12.85
CA LYS A 95 11.03 -13.43 11.49
C LYS A 95 12.20 -13.79 10.58
N GLU A 96 11.95 -14.71 9.65
CA GLU A 96 12.94 -15.17 8.67
C GLU A 96 12.31 -15.48 7.32
N ILE A 97 13.13 -15.40 6.27
CA ILE A 97 12.80 -15.79 4.90
C ILE A 97 14.04 -16.42 4.25
N PHE A 98 13.82 -17.31 3.27
CA PHE A 98 14.88 -18.05 2.60
C PHE A 98 14.83 -17.78 1.11
N LEU A 99 15.92 -17.28 0.54
CA LEU A 99 16.06 -17.01 -0.90
C LEU A 99 17.13 -17.92 -1.52
N LEU A 100 17.12 -18.09 -2.84
CA LEU A 100 18.14 -18.88 -3.54
C LEU A 100 19.45 -18.13 -3.64
N ALA A 101 20.60 -18.79 -3.48
CA ALA A 101 21.90 -18.17 -3.70
C ALA A 101 22.40 -18.48 -5.13
N LYS A 102 21.92 -17.74 -6.16
CA LYS A 102 22.45 -17.96 -7.52
C LYS A 102 23.89 -17.43 -7.66
N ASN A 103 24.12 -16.12 -7.50
CA ASN A 103 25.45 -15.51 -7.68
C ASN A 103 25.87 -14.52 -6.58
N ASP A 104 24.94 -14.07 -5.74
CA ASP A 104 25.19 -12.97 -4.82
C ASP A 104 25.58 -13.45 -3.41
N SER A 105 26.45 -12.66 -2.77
CA SER A 105 26.89 -12.93 -1.41
C SER A 105 25.82 -12.54 -0.38
N PRO A 106 25.61 -13.34 0.69
CA PRO A 106 24.76 -12.93 1.80
C PRO A 106 25.12 -11.54 2.34
N GLU A 107 26.42 -11.24 2.38
CA GLU A 107 26.97 -10.00 2.92
C GLU A 107 26.59 -8.79 2.06
N THR A 108 26.60 -8.92 0.73
CA THR A 108 26.16 -7.86 -0.20
C THR A 108 24.67 -7.58 -0.01
N ALA A 109 23.84 -8.63 0.09
CA ALA A 109 22.40 -8.47 0.31
C ALA A 109 22.11 -7.79 1.65
N GLN A 110 22.83 -8.20 2.71
CA GLN A 110 22.72 -7.59 4.02
C GLN A 110 23.13 -6.11 3.98
N ALA A 111 24.26 -5.80 3.35
CA ALA A 111 24.77 -4.44 3.25
C ALA A 111 23.77 -3.51 2.55
N LEU A 112 23.17 -3.96 1.43
CA LEU A 112 22.15 -3.19 0.71
C LEU A 112 20.94 -2.86 1.60
N LEU A 113 20.41 -3.85 2.32
CA LEU A 113 19.25 -3.65 3.19
C LEU A 113 19.56 -2.72 4.37
N GLU A 114 20.75 -2.87 4.96
CA GLU A 114 21.23 -2.02 6.05
C GLU A 114 21.49 -0.58 5.57
N GLU A 115 22.03 -0.40 4.35
CA GLU A 115 22.23 0.90 3.71
C GLU A 115 20.89 1.62 3.51
N TRP A 116 19.91 0.98 2.88
CA TRP A 116 18.57 1.55 2.70
C TRP A 116 17.92 1.95 4.03
N LEU A 117 18.05 1.13 5.07
CA LEU A 117 17.53 1.44 6.40
C LEU A 117 18.27 2.58 7.07
N MET A 118 19.57 2.70 6.85
CA MET A 118 20.38 3.81 7.34
C MET A 118 20.03 5.12 6.64
N GLU A 119 19.87 5.11 5.32
CA GLU A 119 19.41 6.26 4.53
C GLU A 119 18.02 6.71 4.98
N MET A 120 17.07 5.78 5.10
CA MET A 120 15.74 6.07 5.61
C MET A 120 15.80 6.66 7.02
N ARG A 121 16.68 6.16 7.89
CA ARG A 121 16.86 6.72 9.23
C ARG A 121 17.45 8.13 9.19
N GLY A 122 18.43 8.39 8.33
CA GLY A 122 18.98 9.74 8.11
C GLY A 122 17.92 10.71 7.60
N ASP A 123 17.08 10.22 6.68
CA ASP A 123 15.90 10.93 6.17
C ASP A 123 14.80 11.06 7.23
N LEU A 124 14.76 10.18 8.26
CA LEU A 124 13.93 10.26 9.49
C LEU A 124 14.40 11.28 10.52
N VAL A 125 15.65 11.71 10.46
CA VAL A 125 16.14 12.85 11.22
C VAL A 125 15.82 14.18 10.50
N LYS A 126 15.69 14.16 9.16
CA LYS A 126 15.27 15.31 8.32
C LYS A 126 13.76 15.55 8.08
N PRO A 127 12.74 14.70 8.39
CA PRO A 127 11.42 14.75 7.77
C PRO A 127 10.35 15.30 8.70
N ARG A 128 10.72 16.24 9.57
CA ARG A 128 9.70 17.05 10.24
C ARG A 128 8.79 17.76 9.22
N GLU A 129 9.23 17.88 7.97
CA GLU A 129 8.49 18.50 6.88
C GLU A 129 7.62 17.54 6.05
N LYS A 130 8.10 16.34 5.68
CA LYS A 130 7.34 15.41 4.83
C LYS A 130 6.19 14.71 5.57
N SER A 131 6.41 14.28 6.82
CA SER A 131 5.35 13.70 7.66
C SER A 131 4.27 14.73 8.02
N ARG A 132 4.66 16.01 8.16
CA ARG A 132 3.72 17.14 8.30
C ARG A 132 2.86 17.31 7.04
N ARG A 133 3.48 17.31 5.85
CA ARG A 133 2.74 17.37 4.57
C ARG A 133 1.77 16.20 4.42
N LEU A 134 2.15 14.96 4.79
CA LEU A 134 1.26 13.80 4.73
C LEU A 134 0.09 13.90 5.73
N ALA A 135 0.36 14.35 6.97
CA ALA A 135 -0.69 14.60 7.95
C ALA A 135 -1.66 15.71 7.51
N ASP A 136 -1.14 16.76 6.87
CA ASP A 136 -1.94 17.85 6.31
C ASP A 136 -2.80 17.37 5.14
N ILE A 137 -2.27 16.50 4.26
CA ILE A 137 -3.03 15.87 3.17
C ILE A 137 -4.14 14.96 3.72
N LYS A 138 -3.87 14.15 4.75
CA LYS A 138 -4.91 13.32 5.40
C LYS A 138 -6.01 14.18 6.01
N ARG A 139 -5.66 15.25 6.73
CA ARG A 139 -6.63 16.22 7.29
C ARG A 139 -7.39 16.97 6.20
N LEU A 140 -6.79 17.23 5.05
CA LEU A 140 -7.45 17.86 3.92
C LEU A 140 -8.45 16.88 3.27
N LYS A 141 -8.07 15.62 3.06
CA LYS A 141 -8.96 14.56 2.61
C LYS A 141 -10.17 14.39 3.54
N ASP A 142 -9.93 14.35 4.84
CA ASP A 142 -11.01 14.20 5.84
C ASP A 142 -11.98 15.40 5.80
N ARG A 143 -11.45 16.62 5.66
CA ARG A 143 -12.27 17.83 5.47
C ARG A 143 -13.09 17.81 4.19
N ILE A 144 -12.50 17.44 3.06
CA ILE A 144 -13.22 17.30 1.78
C ILE A 144 -14.32 16.25 1.90
N THR A 145 -14.04 15.12 2.54
CA THR A 145 -15.02 14.05 2.77
C THR A 145 -16.19 14.54 3.63
N GLN A 146 -15.92 15.35 4.67
CA GLN A 146 -16.96 15.93 5.51
C GLN A 146 -17.79 16.98 4.76
N LEU A 147 -17.16 17.83 3.94
CA LEU A 147 -17.87 18.82 3.11
C LEU A 147 -18.77 18.16 2.06
N ILE A 148 -18.30 17.08 1.42
CA ILE A 148 -19.12 16.29 0.48
C ILE A 148 -20.33 15.71 1.20
N LYS A 149 -20.14 15.09 2.38
CA LYS A 149 -21.26 14.57 3.19
C LYS A 149 -22.26 15.66 3.58
N GLN A 150 -21.79 16.86 3.92
CA GLN A 150 -22.66 18.00 4.23
C GLN A 150 -23.42 18.49 2.99
N ALA A 151 -22.77 18.55 1.83
CA ALA A 151 -23.41 18.95 0.58
C ALA A 151 -24.50 17.94 0.16
N GLU A 152 -24.24 16.64 0.29
CA GLU A 152 -25.23 15.59 0.07
C GLU A 152 -26.42 15.71 1.04
N LEU A 153 -26.16 15.94 2.32
CA LEU A 153 -27.22 16.13 3.33
C LEU A 153 -28.07 17.38 3.07
N ASN A 154 -27.45 18.49 2.66
CA ASN A 154 -28.17 19.72 2.34
C ASN A 154 -29.10 19.52 1.14
N SER A 155 -28.63 18.83 0.10
CA SER A 155 -29.46 18.50 -1.07
C SER A 155 -30.66 17.63 -0.68
N VAL A 156 -30.46 16.63 0.19
CA VAL A 156 -31.56 15.80 0.71
C VAL A 156 -32.54 16.61 1.56
N SER A 157 -32.05 17.56 2.37
CA SER A 157 -32.91 18.44 3.16
C SER A 157 -33.73 19.40 2.29
N GLU A 158 -33.15 19.95 1.23
CA GLU A 158 -33.87 20.81 0.27
C GLU A 158 -34.95 20.01 -0.46
N MET A 159 -34.61 18.80 -0.92
CA MET A 159 -35.58 17.89 -1.52
C MET A 159 -36.69 17.48 -0.54
N LEU A 160 -36.38 17.33 0.75
CA LEU A 160 -37.37 17.05 1.79
C LEU A 160 -38.33 18.24 1.99
N ILE A 161 -37.81 19.46 2.09
CA ILE A 161 -38.62 20.68 2.23
C ILE A 161 -39.53 20.86 1.02
N GLU A 162 -39.02 20.60 -0.19
CA GLU A 162 -39.82 20.64 -1.42
C GLU A 162 -40.91 19.56 -1.42
N ALA A 163 -40.58 18.35 -0.97
CA ALA A 163 -41.55 17.26 -0.84
C ALA A 163 -42.63 17.57 0.20
N GLU A 164 -42.27 18.14 1.36
CA GLU A 164 -43.20 18.58 2.41
C GLU A 164 -44.13 19.69 1.91
N TYR A 165 -43.59 20.68 1.19
CA TYR A 165 -44.38 21.75 0.57
C TYR A 165 -45.39 21.19 -0.44
N ASN A 166 -44.94 20.26 -1.30
CA ASN A 166 -45.80 19.63 -2.30
C ASN A 166 -46.90 18.77 -1.66
N LEU A 167 -46.59 18.05 -0.57
CA LEU A 167 -47.58 17.28 0.20
C LEU A 167 -48.62 18.20 0.85
N GLU A 168 -48.22 19.34 1.41
CA GLU A 168 -49.13 20.30 2.02
C GLU A 168 -50.08 20.91 0.98
N MET A 169 -49.54 21.27 -0.19
CA MET A 169 -50.34 21.80 -1.30
C MET A 169 -51.31 20.77 -1.88
N ALA A 170 -50.88 19.52 -2.05
CA ALA A 170 -51.74 18.43 -2.48
C ALA A 170 -52.87 18.16 -1.47
N SER A 171 -52.56 18.19 -0.17
CA SER A 171 -53.55 18.06 0.91
C SER A 171 -54.59 19.20 0.89
N LYS A 172 -54.16 20.45 0.66
CA LYS A 172 -55.06 21.60 0.51
C LYS A 172 -55.99 21.48 -0.70
N LEU A 173 -55.49 20.97 -1.81
CA LEU A 173 -56.30 20.73 -3.02
C LEU A 173 -57.33 19.60 -2.81
N LEU A 174 -56.93 18.50 -2.16
CA LEU A 174 -57.80 17.37 -1.87
C LEU A 174 -58.87 17.71 -0.81
N SER A 175 -58.53 18.50 0.20
CA SER A 175 -59.49 19.01 1.19
C SER A 175 -60.45 20.07 0.63
N GLY A 176 -60.05 20.79 -0.43
CA GLY A 176 -60.92 21.70 -1.17
C GLY A 176 -61.91 21.00 -2.11
N GLN A 177 -61.62 19.78 -2.59
CA GLN A 177 -62.47 19.02 -3.51
C GLN A 177 -63.63 18.26 -2.83
N HIS A 178 -63.65 18.13 -1.50
CA HIS A 178 -64.75 17.45 -0.79
C HIS A 178 -66.02 18.30 -0.59
N HIS A 179 -66.11 19.48 -1.20
CA HIS A 179 -67.29 20.36 -1.14
C HIS A 179 -68.02 20.58 -2.47
N SER A 180 -67.71 19.82 -3.54
CA SER A 180 -68.41 19.96 -4.82
C SER A 180 -68.61 18.63 -5.55
N ASP A 181 -69.33 17.70 -4.93
CA ASP A 181 -70.11 16.67 -5.63
C ASP A 181 -71.33 16.35 -4.73
N SER A 182 -72.42 17.10 -4.97
CA SER A 182 -73.81 16.76 -4.62
C SER A 182 -74.56 16.43 -5.90
#